data_AF-A0AAD0PC73-F1
#
_entry.id   AF-A0AAD0PC73-F1
#
_cell.length_a   1.000
_cell.length_b   1.000
_cell.length_c   1.000
_cell.angle_alpha   90.00
_cell.angle_beta   90.00
_cell.angle_gamma   90.00
#
_symmetry.space_group_name_H-M   'P 1'
#
loop_
_entity.id
_entity.type
_entity.pdbx_description
1 polymer ?
#
loop_
_entity_poly.entity_id
_entity_poly.type
_entity_poly.pdbx_seq_one_letter_code
_entity_poly.pdbx_strand_id
1 'polypeptide(L)'
;MSGWGVRVIALLAVVGSYWLVYQHGRSVERAEADAVSAQRDSGDRLAEVLGERSARKEEQRRAVAQEEARAHAQEQRTTADADAAGADASGQRLRHEARNLAAAVSCSPTDTAAVERGKAATRAAMVLSDLLARADDRAGEMAAAYDKARIAGLACEASYNGLTKPSG
;
A
#
# COMPACT_ATOMS: atom_id res chain seq x y z
N MET A 1 -75.29 -60.04 -6.64
CA MET A 1 -74.42 -59.31 -5.68
C MET A 1 -75.30 -58.83 -4.53
N SER A 2 -74.99 -59.18 -3.28
CA SER A 2 -75.78 -58.72 -2.13
C SER A 2 -75.67 -57.19 -2.01
N GLY A 3 -76.77 -56.51 -1.69
CA GLY A 3 -76.80 -55.04 -1.59
C GLY A 3 -75.77 -54.46 -0.59
N TRP A 4 -75.25 -55.29 0.31
CA TRP A 4 -74.18 -54.94 1.23
C TRP A 4 -72.81 -54.79 0.54
N GLY A 5 -72.45 -55.66 -0.42
CA GLY A 5 -71.19 -55.57 -1.15
C GLY A 5 -71.08 -54.29 -2.00
N VAL A 6 -72.19 -53.87 -2.63
CA VAL A 6 -72.24 -52.63 -3.41
C VAL A 6 -72.06 -51.39 -2.51
N ARG A 7 -72.64 -51.39 -1.31
CA ARG A 7 -72.48 -50.28 -0.34
C ARG A 7 -71.05 -50.15 0.18
N VAL A 8 -70.37 -51.27 0.45
CA VAL A 8 -68.96 -51.27 0.88
C VAL A 8 -68.05 -50.73 -0.22
N ILE A 9 -68.26 -51.15 -1.47
CA ILE A 9 -67.48 -50.65 -2.62
C ILE A 9 -67.71 -49.15 -2.81
N ALA A 10 -68.95 -48.67 -2.72
CA ALA A 10 -69.26 -47.25 -2.81
C ALA A 10 -68.58 -46.42 -1.70
N LEU A 11 -68.58 -46.91 -0.46
CA LEU A 11 -67.90 -46.23 0.65
C LEU A 11 -66.38 -46.18 0.45
N LEU A 12 -65.76 -47.29 0.02
CA LEU A 12 -64.32 -47.31 -0.25
C LEU A 12 -63.94 -46.38 -1.41
N ALA A 13 -64.78 -46.26 -2.44
CA ALA A 13 -64.56 -45.33 -3.53
C ALA A 13 -64.60 -43.86 -3.05
N VAL A 14 -65.52 -43.52 -2.14
CA VAL A 14 -65.62 -42.18 -1.55
C VAL A 14 -64.42 -41.87 -0.63
N VAL A 15 -64.02 -42.82 0.21
CA VAL A 15 -62.85 -42.63 1.08
C VAL A 15 -61.57 -42.54 0.27
N GLY A 16 -61.42 -43.39 -0.75
CA GLY A 16 -60.27 -43.38 -1.66
C GLY A 16 -60.16 -42.10 -2.46
N SER A 17 -61.27 -41.55 -2.97
CA SER A 17 -61.27 -40.28 -3.71
C SER A 17 -60.93 -39.10 -2.79
N TYR A 18 -61.49 -39.06 -1.57
CA TYR A 18 -61.14 -38.04 -0.58
C TYR A 18 -59.67 -38.10 -0.18
N TRP A 19 -59.14 -39.30 0.06
CA TRP A 19 -57.72 -39.51 0.38
C TRP A 19 -56.80 -39.05 -0.75
N LEU A 20 -57.15 -39.39 -2.01
CA LEU A 20 -56.38 -38.97 -3.19
C LEU A 20 -56.36 -37.44 -3.32
N VAL A 21 -57.52 -36.78 -3.17
CA VAL A 21 -57.61 -35.31 -3.19
C VAL A 21 -56.80 -34.68 -2.07
N TYR A 22 -56.84 -35.23 -0.86
CA TYR A 22 -56.06 -34.74 0.27
C TYR A 22 -54.55 -34.88 0.05
N GLN A 23 -54.09 -36.06 -0.40
CA GLN A 23 -52.67 -36.27 -0.70
C GLN A 23 -52.20 -35.39 -1.86
N HIS A 24 -53.05 -35.19 -2.88
CA HIS A 24 -52.75 -34.28 -3.98
C HIS A 24 -52.61 -32.83 -3.48
N GLY A 25 -53.55 -32.34 -2.67
CA GLY A 25 -53.46 -31.02 -2.04
C GLY A 25 -52.17 -30.85 -1.24
N ARG A 26 -51.82 -31.81 -0.38
CA ARG A 26 -50.55 -31.75 0.37
C ARG A 26 -49.31 -31.81 -0.53
N SER A 27 -49.37 -32.49 -1.68
CA SER A 27 -48.24 -32.53 -2.61
C SER A 27 -48.03 -31.20 -3.31
N VAL A 28 -49.12 -30.50 -3.66
CA VAL A 28 -49.08 -29.17 -4.26
C VAL A 28 -48.55 -28.14 -3.26
N GLU A 29 -49.08 -28.11 -2.04
CA GLU A 29 -48.61 -27.20 -0.98
C GLU A 29 -47.12 -27.37 -0.67
N ARG A 30 -46.62 -28.61 -0.62
CA ARG A 30 -45.19 -28.86 -0.48
C ARG A 30 -44.39 -28.42 -1.68
N ALA A 31 -44.85 -28.71 -2.89
CA ALA A 31 -44.15 -28.30 -4.10
C ALA A 31 -44.05 -26.77 -4.22
N GLU A 32 -45.11 -26.05 -3.84
CA GLU A 32 -45.10 -24.58 -3.79
C GLU A 32 -44.15 -24.06 -2.70
N ALA A 33 -44.17 -24.64 -1.50
CA ALA A 33 -43.24 -24.29 -0.42
C ALA A 33 -41.77 -24.58 -0.80
N ASP A 34 -41.50 -25.71 -1.45
CA ASP A 34 -40.19 -26.10 -1.95
C ASP A 34 -39.72 -25.17 -3.08
N ALA A 35 -40.63 -24.76 -3.98
CA ALA A 35 -40.31 -23.81 -5.04
C ALA A 35 -39.97 -22.42 -4.50
N VAL A 36 -40.76 -21.92 -3.53
CA VAL A 36 -40.51 -20.61 -2.89
C VAL A 36 -39.21 -20.64 -2.08
N SER A 37 -38.94 -21.71 -1.34
CA SER A 37 -37.68 -21.86 -0.59
C SER A 37 -36.48 -21.96 -1.52
N ALA A 38 -36.54 -22.77 -2.58
CA ALA A 38 -35.48 -22.85 -3.59
C ALA A 38 -35.20 -21.50 -4.27
N GLN A 39 -36.25 -20.72 -4.56
CA GLN A 39 -36.10 -19.38 -5.11
C GLN A 39 -35.38 -18.44 -4.12
N ARG A 40 -35.75 -18.47 -2.84
CA ARG A 40 -35.07 -17.68 -1.79
C ARG A 40 -33.62 -18.10 -1.62
N ASP A 41 -33.34 -19.40 -1.48
CA ASP A 41 -31.98 -19.93 -1.33
C ASP A 41 -31.08 -19.54 -2.52
N SER A 42 -31.63 -19.55 -3.75
CA SER A 42 -30.88 -19.11 -4.92
C SER A 42 -30.59 -17.60 -4.91
N GLY A 43 -31.56 -16.80 -4.45
CA GLY A 43 -31.38 -15.36 -4.26
C GLY A 43 -30.35 -15.05 -3.18
N ASP A 44 -30.41 -15.74 -2.05
CA ASP A 44 -29.50 -15.58 -0.92
C ASP A 44 -28.07 -15.97 -1.31
N ARG A 45 -27.88 -17.11 -2.01
CA ARG A 45 -26.57 -17.51 -2.54
C ARG A 45 -26.03 -16.51 -3.55
N LEU A 46 -26.88 -15.95 -4.41
CA LEU A 46 -26.44 -14.93 -5.37
C LEU A 46 -26.01 -13.65 -4.65
N ALA A 47 -26.78 -13.21 -3.66
CA ALA A 47 -26.46 -12.05 -2.84
C ALA A 47 -25.15 -12.25 -2.06
N GLU A 48 -24.93 -13.44 -1.51
CA GLU A 48 -23.69 -13.82 -0.83
C GLU A 48 -22.49 -13.76 -1.78
N VAL A 49 -22.56 -14.41 -2.93
CA VAL A 49 -21.46 -14.42 -3.92
C VAL A 49 -21.17 -13.02 -4.45
N LEU A 50 -22.19 -12.20 -4.70
CA LEU A 50 -22.00 -10.80 -5.11
C LEU A 50 -21.36 -9.97 -3.99
N GLY A 51 -21.81 -10.17 -2.75
CA GLY A 51 -21.23 -9.55 -1.56
C GLY A 51 -19.75 -9.90 -1.42
N GLU A 52 -19.40 -11.19 -1.43
CA GLU A 52 -18.02 -11.67 -1.36
C GLU A 52 -17.16 -11.11 -2.49
N ARG A 53 -17.63 -11.14 -3.74
CA ARG A 53 -16.88 -10.58 -4.89
C ARG A 53 -16.63 -9.09 -4.73
N SER A 54 -17.62 -8.33 -4.26
CA SER A 54 -17.47 -6.90 -4.03
C SER A 54 -16.45 -6.61 -2.92
N ALA A 55 -16.50 -7.38 -1.82
CA ALA A 55 -15.55 -7.27 -0.72
C ALA A 55 -14.13 -7.64 -1.16
N ARG A 56 -13.95 -8.75 -1.89
CA ARG A 56 -12.65 -9.17 -2.43
C ARG A 56 -12.07 -8.16 -3.40
N LYS A 57 -12.90 -7.53 -4.24
CA LYS A 57 -12.46 -6.48 -5.16
C LYS A 57 -11.94 -5.26 -4.39
N GLU A 58 -12.63 -4.87 -3.32
CA GLU A 58 -12.22 -3.78 -2.46
C GLU A 58 -10.92 -4.10 -1.69
N GLU A 59 -10.80 -5.33 -1.17
CA GLU A 59 -9.55 -5.82 -0.55
C GLU A 59 -8.38 -5.78 -1.53
N GLN A 60 -8.57 -6.28 -2.76
CA GLN A 60 -7.55 -6.26 -3.81
C GLN A 60 -7.16 -4.83 -4.17
N ARG A 61 -8.14 -3.93 -4.34
CA ARG A 61 -7.86 -2.52 -4.62
C ARG A 61 -6.98 -1.89 -3.53
N ARG A 62 -7.33 -2.10 -2.25
CA ARG A 62 -6.55 -1.60 -1.12
C ARG A 62 -5.15 -2.20 -1.08
N ALA A 63 -5.02 -3.51 -1.34
CA ALA A 63 -3.73 -4.18 -1.37
C ALA A 63 -2.81 -3.61 -2.45
N VAL A 64 -3.33 -3.44 -3.68
CA VAL A 64 -2.58 -2.84 -4.80
C VAL A 64 -2.15 -1.41 -4.47
N ALA A 65 -3.06 -0.56 -3.98
CA ALA A 65 -2.72 0.81 -3.62
C ALA A 65 -1.64 0.90 -2.51
N GLN A 66 -1.66 -0.03 -1.55
CA GLN A 66 -0.62 -0.11 -0.53
C GLN A 66 0.73 -0.58 -1.10
N GLU A 67 0.71 -1.53 -2.02
CA GLU A 67 1.92 -2.03 -2.67
C GLU A 67 2.55 -0.93 -3.55
N GLU A 68 1.75 -0.20 -4.32
CA GLU A 68 2.20 0.96 -5.10
C GLU A 68 2.81 2.06 -4.21
N ALA A 69 2.15 2.40 -3.11
CA ALA A 69 2.66 3.39 -2.15
C ALA A 69 4.01 2.95 -1.55
N ARG A 70 4.16 1.65 -1.24
CA ARG A 70 5.42 1.08 -0.73
C ARG A 70 6.52 1.09 -1.78
N ALA A 71 6.20 0.66 -3.01
CA ALA A 71 7.16 0.63 -4.11
C ALA A 71 7.68 2.04 -4.43
N HIS A 72 6.78 3.02 -4.54
CA HIS A 72 7.15 4.41 -4.80
C HIS A 72 7.98 5.02 -3.65
N ALA A 73 7.63 4.72 -2.39
CA ALA A 73 8.44 5.15 -1.25
C ALA A 73 9.83 4.51 -1.24
N GLN A 74 9.94 3.24 -1.63
CA GLN A 74 11.22 2.54 -1.74
C GLN A 74 12.08 3.14 -2.84
N GLU A 75 11.51 3.41 -4.02
CA GLU A 75 12.20 4.08 -5.13
C GLU A 75 12.75 5.44 -4.70
N GLN A 76 11.94 6.28 -4.06
CA GLN A 76 12.40 7.57 -3.55
C GLN A 76 13.53 7.45 -2.53
N ARG A 77 13.48 6.44 -1.63
CA ARG A 77 14.58 6.17 -0.70
C ARG A 77 15.85 5.81 -1.43
N THR A 78 15.77 4.91 -2.40
CA THR A 78 16.96 4.49 -3.17
C THR A 78 17.58 5.65 -3.94
N THR A 79 16.77 6.54 -4.51
CA THR A 79 17.26 7.75 -5.18
C THR A 79 17.91 8.71 -4.19
N ALA A 80 17.24 9.01 -3.07
CA ALA A 80 17.79 9.90 -2.05
C ALA A 80 19.10 9.37 -1.44
N ASP A 81 19.19 8.05 -1.20
CA ASP A 81 20.42 7.42 -0.70
C ASP A 81 21.56 7.49 -1.75
N ALA A 82 21.24 7.31 -3.03
CA ALA A 82 22.22 7.44 -4.12
C ALA A 82 22.70 8.89 -4.28
N ASP A 83 21.79 9.86 -4.21
CA ASP A 83 22.09 11.28 -4.29
C ASP A 83 22.96 11.73 -3.10
N ALA A 84 22.64 11.28 -1.89
CA ALA A 84 23.43 11.53 -0.69
C ALA A 84 24.86 10.95 -0.83
N ALA A 85 25.00 9.70 -1.27
CA ALA A 85 26.30 9.08 -1.52
C ALA A 85 27.09 9.82 -2.62
N GLY A 86 26.42 10.29 -3.67
CA GLY A 86 27.02 11.09 -4.74
C GLY A 86 27.52 12.46 -4.26
N ALA A 87 26.76 13.12 -3.38
CA ALA A 87 27.14 14.37 -2.74
C ALA A 87 28.36 14.17 -1.83
N ASP A 88 28.36 13.13 -0.99
CA ASP A 88 29.48 12.80 -0.10
C ASP A 88 30.76 12.51 -0.88
N ALA A 89 30.68 11.70 -1.94
CA ALA A 89 31.82 11.41 -2.80
C ALA A 89 32.37 12.67 -3.48
N SER A 90 31.48 13.57 -3.91
CA SER A 90 31.87 14.85 -4.52
C SER A 90 32.53 15.79 -3.51
N GLY A 91 32.01 15.86 -2.30
CA GLY A 91 32.62 16.62 -1.20
C GLY A 91 33.99 16.06 -0.80
N GLN A 92 34.16 14.74 -0.75
CA GLN A 92 35.46 14.11 -0.50
C GLN A 92 36.48 14.42 -1.60
N ARG A 93 36.09 14.32 -2.88
CA ARG A 93 36.96 14.70 -4.01
C ARG A 93 37.36 16.17 -3.93
N LEU A 94 36.41 17.07 -3.67
CA LEU A 94 36.70 18.50 -3.54
C LEU A 94 37.71 18.77 -2.42
N ARG A 95 37.53 18.13 -1.25
CA ARG A 95 38.47 18.24 -0.12
C ARG A 95 39.85 17.67 -0.45
N HIS A 96 39.91 16.59 -1.23
CA HIS A 96 41.17 16.01 -1.69
C HIS A 96 41.91 16.94 -2.66
N GLU A 97 41.22 17.45 -3.69
CA GLU A 97 41.81 18.39 -4.65
C GLU A 97 42.24 19.70 -3.99
N ALA A 98 41.45 20.23 -3.05
CA ALA A 98 41.82 21.42 -2.28
C ALA A 98 43.11 21.20 -1.46
N ARG A 99 43.27 20.02 -0.84
CA ARG A 99 44.51 19.66 -0.12
C ARG A 99 45.71 19.53 -1.06
N ASN A 100 45.52 18.91 -2.23
CA ASN A 100 46.58 18.79 -3.23
C ASN A 100 47.03 20.16 -3.74
N LEU A 101 46.09 21.06 -4.03
CA LEU A 101 46.37 22.43 -4.44
C LEU A 101 47.13 23.19 -3.34
N ALA A 102 46.67 23.09 -2.09
CA ALA A 102 47.34 23.72 -0.96
C ALA A 102 48.79 23.23 -0.79
N ALA A 103 49.03 21.92 -0.94
CA ALA A 103 50.37 21.34 -0.90
C ALA A 103 51.24 21.83 -2.07
N ALA A 104 50.71 21.85 -3.29
CA ALA A 104 51.43 22.33 -4.48
C ALA A 104 51.86 23.80 -4.36
N VAL A 105 50.98 24.66 -3.83
CA VAL A 105 51.30 26.08 -3.59
C VAL A 105 52.36 26.24 -2.50
N SER A 106 52.35 25.39 -1.46
CA SER A 106 53.31 25.47 -0.35
C SER A 106 54.76 25.11 -0.74
N CYS A 107 54.98 24.38 -1.84
CA CYS A 107 56.30 23.99 -2.32
C CYS A 107 56.98 25.03 -3.24
N SER A 108 56.34 26.16 -3.53
CA SER A 108 56.91 27.21 -4.39
C SER A 108 57.96 28.05 -3.62
N PRO A 109 59.14 28.37 -4.20
CA PRO A 109 60.14 29.20 -3.54
C PRO A 109 59.59 30.61 -3.39
N THR A 110 59.05 30.91 -2.22
CA THR A 110 58.37 32.18 -1.92
C THR A 110 59.22 33.02 -0.98
N ASP A 111 59.23 34.32 -1.26
CA ASP A 111 59.92 35.34 -0.46
C ASP A 111 59.48 35.27 1.00
N THR A 112 60.44 34.98 1.90
CA THR A 112 60.23 34.81 3.35
C THR A 112 59.52 36.02 4.00
N ALA A 113 59.73 37.24 3.50
CA ALA A 113 59.06 38.43 3.99
C ALA A 113 57.56 38.48 3.64
N ALA A 114 57.17 37.86 2.52
CA ALA A 114 55.78 37.71 2.13
C ALA A 114 55.07 36.62 2.95
N VAL A 115 55.78 35.53 3.28
CA VAL A 115 55.27 34.44 4.13
C VAL A 115 54.97 34.95 5.56
N GLU A 116 55.86 35.74 6.15
CA GLU A 116 55.62 36.32 7.49
C GLU A 116 54.39 37.25 7.50
N ARG A 117 54.24 38.11 6.50
CA ARG A 117 53.05 38.97 6.35
C ARG A 117 51.77 38.17 6.13
N GLY A 118 51.86 36.97 5.54
CA GLY A 118 50.72 36.09 5.25
C GLY A 118 50.21 35.22 6.41
N LYS A 119 50.98 35.03 7.49
CA LYS A 119 50.63 34.09 8.59
C LYS A 119 49.27 34.33 9.23
N ALA A 120 48.83 35.59 9.34
CA ALA A 120 47.51 35.91 9.87
C ALA A 120 46.40 35.44 8.92
N ALA A 121 46.56 35.66 7.61
CA ALA A 121 45.63 35.22 6.58
C ALA A 121 45.56 33.68 6.50
N THR A 122 46.69 32.98 6.59
CA THR A 122 46.71 31.50 6.60
C THR A 122 45.95 30.93 7.80
N ARG A 123 46.14 31.51 9.00
CA ARG A 123 45.38 31.09 10.19
C ARG A 123 43.88 31.33 10.04
N ALA A 124 43.48 32.48 9.51
CA ALA A 124 42.08 32.77 9.22
C ALA A 124 41.48 31.78 8.20
N ALA A 125 42.23 31.47 7.14
CA ALA A 125 41.81 30.50 6.12
C ALA A 125 41.64 29.09 6.71
N MET A 126 42.52 28.64 7.59
CA MET A 126 42.38 27.34 8.26
C MET A 126 41.10 27.26 9.12
N VAL A 127 40.82 28.31 9.92
CA VAL A 127 39.61 28.36 10.74
C VAL A 127 38.35 28.40 9.88
N LEU A 128 38.32 29.23 8.83
CA LEU A 128 37.18 29.29 7.90
C LEU A 128 36.94 27.94 7.20
N SER A 129 38.02 27.23 6.83
CA SER A 129 37.93 25.92 6.19
C SER A 129 37.32 24.86 7.12
N ASP A 130 37.73 24.87 8.39
CA ASP A 130 37.19 23.98 9.43
C ASP A 130 35.73 24.33 9.80
N LEU A 131 35.39 25.61 9.88
CA LEU A 131 33.99 26.04 10.06
C LEU A 131 33.11 25.64 8.88
N LEU A 132 33.59 25.82 7.66
CA LEU A 132 32.87 25.41 6.45
C LEU A 132 32.65 23.89 6.45
N ALA A 133 33.67 23.08 6.77
CA ALA A 133 33.54 21.64 6.84
C ALA A 133 32.46 21.19 7.85
N ARG A 134 32.44 21.78 9.06
CA ARG A 134 31.43 21.47 10.07
C ARG A 134 30.03 21.93 9.66
N ALA A 135 29.93 23.08 8.99
CA ALA A 135 28.66 23.60 8.50
C ALA A 135 28.10 22.71 7.39
N ASP A 136 28.94 22.28 6.45
CA ASP A 136 28.56 21.37 5.36
C ASP A 136 28.15 19.99 5.90
N ASP A 137 28.93 19.43 6.83
CA ASP A 137 28.59 18.13 7.46
C ASP A 137 27.23 18.23 8.17
N ARG A 138 26.98 19.33 8.90
CA ARG A 138 25.69 19.54 9.57
C ARG A 138 24.55 19.75 8.57
N ALA A 139 24.80 20.47 7.48
CA ALA A 139 23.81 20.66 6.43
C ALA A 139 23.45 19.33 5.75
N GLY A 140 24.43 18.46 5.53
CA GLY A 140 24.24 17.11 4.99
C GLY A 140 23.38 16.23 5.90
N GLU A 141 23.68 16.21 7.21
CA GLU A 141 22.84 15.49 8.19
C GLU A 141 21.39 15.97 8.20
N MET A 142 21.19 17.29 8.13
CA MET A 142 19.85 17.88 8.08
C MET A 142 19.13 17.49 6.79
N ALA A 143 19.80 17.60 5.63
CA ALA A 143 19.23 17.22 4.35
C ALA A 143 18.77 15.75 4.36
N ALA A 144 19.62 14.84 4.84
CA ALA A 144 19.28 13.42 4.95
C ALA A 144 18.08 13.16 5.88
N ALA A 145 17.97 13.91 6.99
CA ALA A 145 16.82 13.81 7.88
C ALA A 145 15.53 14.33 7.23
N TYR A 146 15.61 15.47 6.52
CA TYR A 146 14.47 16.04 5.81
C TYR A 146 13.99 15.16 4.67
N ASP A 147 14.89 14.58 3.88
CA ASP A 147 14.53 13.66 2.80
C ASP A 147 13.82 12.42 3.36
N LYS A 148 14.35 11.82 4.44
CA LYS A 148 13.68 10.70 5.12
C LYS A 148 12.29 11.08 5.64
N ALA A 149 12.16 12.24 6.27
CA ALA A 149 10.88 12.72 6.79
C ALA A 149 9.88 12.99 5.66
N ARG A 150 10.33 13.61 4.57
CA ARG A 150 9.51 13.88 3.38
C ARG A 150 9.03 12.59 2.74
N ILE A 151 9.92 11.63 2.49
CA ILE A 151 9.55 10.35 1.88
C ILE A 151 8.57 9.59 2.77
N ALA A 152 8.77 9.59 4.09
CA ALA A 152 7.82 8.99 5.03
C ALA A 152 6.44 9.69 4.99
N GLY A 153 6.43 11.02 4.93
CA GLY A 153 5.19 11.80 4.80
C GLY A 153 4.44 11.50 3.51
N LEU A 154 5.13 11.50 2.37
CA LEU A 154 4.55 11.16 1.07
C LEU A 154 4.01 9.73 1.03
N ALA A 155 4.73 8.77 1.64
CA ALA A 155 4.28 7.39 1.75
C ALA A 155 2.99 7.26 2.60
N CYS A 156 2.93 8.00 3.72
CA CYS A 156 1.75 8.05 4.58
C CYS A 156 0.54 8.64 3.84
N GLU A 157 0.74 9.76 3.15
CA GLU A 157 -0.31 10.40 2.36
C GLU A 157 -0.82 9.50 1.23
N ALA A 158 0.10 8.86 0.48
CA ALA A 158 -0.26 7.94 -0.59
C ALA A 158 -1.05 6.73 -0.05
N SER A 159 -0.59 6.13 1.05
CA SER A 159 -1.27 5.02 1.73
C SER A 159 -2.67 5.42 2.20
N TYR A 160 -2.81 6.58 2.83
CA TYR A 160 -4.11 7.11 3.28
C TYR A 160 -5.06 7.37 2.10
N ASN A 161 -4.57 8.01 1.04
CA ASN A 161 -5.36 8.26 -0.16
C ASN A 161 -5.82 6.93 -0.81
N GLY A 162 -4.95 5.91 -0.86
CA GLY A 162 -5.28 4.59 -1.40
C GLY A 162 -6.35 3.84 -0.61
N LEU A 163 -6.50 4.13 0.69
CA LEU A 163 -7.56 3.55 1.54
C LEU A 163 -8.87 4.33 1.49
N THR A 164 -8.81 5.65 1.31
CA THR A 164 -9.96 6.55 1.51
C THR A 164 -10.59 7.07 0.24
N LYS A 165 -9.83 7.25 -0.84
CA LYS A 165 -10.40 7.71 -2.11
C LYS A 165 -10.95 6.52 -2.88
N PRO A 166 -12.25 6.52 -3.22
CA PRO A 166 -12.75 5.56 -4.19
C PRO A 166 -12.03 5.79 -5.51
N SER A 167 -11.48 4.73 -6.09
CA SER A 167 -11.03 4.71 -7.47
C SER A 167 -12.23 5.07 -8.36
N GLY A 168 -12.25 6.30 -8.87
CA GLY A 168 -13.22 6.76 -9.85
C GLY A 168 -13.15 5.94 -11.13
#